data_AF-A0A934T921-F1
#
_entry.id   AF-A0A934T921-F1
#
_cell.length_a   1.000
_cell.length_b   1.000
_cell.length_c   1.000
_cell.angle_alpha   90.00
_cell.angle_beta   90.00
_cell.angle_gamma   90.00
#
_symmetry.space_group_name_H-M   'P 1'
#
loop_
_entity.id
_entity.type
_entity.pdbx_description
1 polymer ?
#
loop_
_entity_poly.entity_id
_entity_poly.type
_entity_poly.pdbx_seq_one_letter_code
_entity_poly.pdbx_strand_id
1 'polypeptide(L)' 'MQQYSNYDYLYAIFMLLFGLFMIFSPGSLVRKVKYGEERVKAESWVKKAGIGLCILAPFFALFIYYKMNA' A
#
# COMPACT_ATOMS: atom_id res chain seq x y z
N MET A 1 -25.93 -7.90 9.25
CA MET A 1 -25.24 -7.35 8.07
C MET A 1 -24.35 -6.23 8.57
N GLN A 2 -23.04 -6.32 8.42
CA GLN A 2 -22.10 -5.35 8.97
C GLN A 2 -22.18 -4.08 8.13
N GLN A 3 -22.71 -3.00 8.68
CA GLN A 3 -22.73 -1.69 8.04
C GLN A 3 -21.27 -1.23 7.88
N TYR A 4 -20.83 -1.05 6.64
CA TYR A 4 -19.58 -0.36 6.35
C TYR A 4 -19.68 1.06 6.93
N SER A 5 -18.64 1.48 7.63
CA SER A 5 -18.59 2.75 8.33
C SER A 5 -17.48 3.62 7.74
N ASN A 6 -17.49 4.91 8.02
CA ASN A 6 -16.44 5.82 7.60
C ASN A 6 -15.04 5.38 8.09
N TYR A 7 -14.99 4.56 9.16
CA TYR A 7 -13.77 3.92 9.64
C TYR A 7 -13.13 2.98 8.62
N ASP A 8 -13.88 2.42 7.67
CA ASP A 8 -13.33 1.54 6.64
C ASP A 8 -12.43 2.30 5.66
N TYR A 9 -12.70 3.60 5.42
CA TYR A 9 -11.81 4.46 4.64
C TYR A 9 -10.44 4.67 5.32
N LEU A 10 -10.36 4.47 6.64
CA LEU A 10 -9.09 4.53 7.35
C LEU A 10 -8.13 3.48 6.79
N TYR A 11 -8.62 2.28 6.46
CA TYR A 11 -7.81 1.22 5.83
C TYR A 11 -7.31 1.63 4.43
N ALA A 12 -8.13 2.33 3.64
CA ALA A 12 -7.71 2.84 2.33
C ALA A 12 -6.62 3.91 2.46
N ILE A 13 -6.74 4.82 3.44
CA ILE A 13 -5.73 5.83 3.74
C ILE A 13 -4.44 5.18 4.23
N PHE A 14 -4.53 4.19 5.14
CA PHE A 14 -3.37 3.44 5.61
C PHE A 14 -2.66 2.70 4.47
N MET A 15 -3.41 2.07 3.56
CA MET A 15 -2.84 1.44 2.36
C MET A 15 -2.08 2.44 1.49
N LEU A 16 -2.65 3.63 1.26
CA LEU A 16 -2.00 4.67 0.47
C LEU A 16 -0.71 5.17 1.14
N LEU A 17 -0.77 5.50 2.44
CA LEU A 17 0.39 5.94 3.20
C LEU A 17 1.48 4.88 3.27
N PHE A 18 1.10 3.61 3.44
CA PHE A 18 2.03 2.49 3.45
C PHE A 18 2.65 2.27 2.06
N GLY A 19 1.87 2.36 0.99
CA GLY A 19 2.37 2.32 -0.39
C GLY A 19 3.40 3.42 -0.66
N LEU A 20 3.13 4.66 -0.22
CA LEU A 20 4.08 5.77 -0.30
C LEU A 20 5.35 5.48 0.51
N PHE A 21 5.21 4.96 1.73
CA PHE A 21 6.35 4.57 2.56
C PHE A 21 7.23 3.51 1.87
N MET A 22 6.63 2.50 1.22
CA MET A 22 7.36 1.49 0.44
C MET A 22 8.13 2.11 -0.73
N ILE A 23 7.60 3.16 -1.36
CA ILE A 23 8.24 3.84 -2.50
C ILE A 23 9.40 4.72 -2.04
N PHE A 24 9.19 5.52 -0.99
CA PHE A 24 10.17 6.49 -0.50
C PHE A 24 11.25 5.86 0.38
N SER A 25 10.92 4.81 1.14
CA SER A 25 11.83 4.15 2.07
C SER A 25 11.85 2.62 1.89
N PRO A 26 12.10 2.09 0.68
CA PRO A 26 12.16 0.64 0.47
C PRO A 26 13.28 -0.01 1.28
N GLY A 27 14.39 0.72 1.50
CA GLY A 27 15.54 0.26 2.28
C GLY A 27 15.18 -0.13 3.73
N SER A 28 14.13 0.44 4.30
CA SER A 28 13.65 0.05 5.63
C SER A 28 13.08 -1.38 5.65
N LEU A 29 12.46 -1.82 4.55
CA LEU A 29 11.83 -3.14 4.41
C LEU A 29 12.82 -4.23 3.98
N VAL A 30 13.90 -3.84 3.29
CA VAL A 30 14.97 -4.74 2.84
C VAL A 30 16.26 -4.59 3.64
N ARG A 31 16.19 -4.03 4.86
CA ARG A 31 17.35 -3.81 5.76
C ARG A 31 18.16 -5.08 6.06
N LYS A 32 17.54 -6.26 5.98
CA LYS A 32 18.20 -7.56 6.21
C LYS A 32 18.94 -8.10 4.98
N VAL A 33 18.74 -7.53 3.79
CA VAL A 33 19.41 -7.96 2.56
C VAL A 33 20.80 -7.33 2.50
N LYS A 34 21.84 -8.15 2.28
CA LYS A 34 23.23 -7.66 2.17
C LYS A 34 23.35 -6.66 1.02
N TYR A 35 24.18 -5.64 1.21
CA TYR A 35 24.50 -4.66 0.16
C TYR A 35 25.08 -5.38 -1.08
N GLY A 36 24.46 -5.18 -2.24
CA GLY A 36 24.81 -5.85 -3.50
C GLY A 36 23.67 -5.75 -4.53
N GLU A 37 23.82 -6.45 -5.67
CA GLU A 37 22.80 -6.48 -6.73
C GLU A 37 21.44 -7.01 -6.25
N GLU A 38 21.45 -7.98 -5.33
CA GLU A 38 20.23 -8.54 -4.74
C GLU A 38 19.43 -7.49 -3.98
N ARG A 39 20.11 -6.57 -3.28
CA ARG A 39 19.45 -5.49 -2.56
C ARG A 39 18.82 -4.49 -3.51
N VAL A 40 19.50 -4.12 -4.59
CA VAL A 40 18.94 -3.20 -5.61
C VAL A 40 17.70 -3.81 -6.25
N LYS A 41 17.74 -5.11 -6.56
CA LYS A 41 16.60 -5.84 -7.11
C LYS A 41 15.45 -5.87 -6.11
N ALA A 42 15.72 -6.18 -4.84
CA ALA A 42 14.70 -6.24 -3.79
C ALA A 42 14.08 -4.86 -3.52
N GLU A 43 14.88 -3.78 -3.46
CA GLU A 43 14.38 -2.40 -3.33
C GLU A 43 13.49 -2.01 -4.52
N SER A 44 13.86 -2.39 -5.74
CA SER A 44 13.06 -2.15 -6.95
C SER A 44 11.71 -2.90 -6.91
N TRP A 45 11.71 -4.14 -6.44
CA TRP A 45 10.48 -4.91 -6.21
C TRP A 45 9.59 -4.27 -5.15
N VAL A 46 10.15 -3.81 -4.03
CA VAL A 46 9.41 -3.12 -2.97
C VAL A 46 8.78 -1.82 -3.50
N LYS A 47 9.52 -1.04 -4.30
CA LYS A 47 8.96 0.16 -4.95
C LYS A 47 7.80 -0.18 -5.90
N LYS A 48 7.94 -1.24 -6.72
CA LYS A 48 6.87 -1.70 -7.61
C LYS A 48 5.63 -2.14 -6.83
N ALA A 49 5.83 -2.88 -5.73
CA ALA A 49 4.73 -3.28 -4.84
C ALA A 49 4.05 -2.05 -4.22
N GLY A 50 4.83 -1.06 -3.76
CA GLY A 50 4.30 0.19 -3.23
C GLY A 50 3.46 0.99 -4.24
N ILE A 51 3.90 1.05 -5.51
CA ILE A 51 3.10 1.67 -6.59
C ILE A 51 1.79 0.92 -6.79
N GLY A 52 1.83 -0.42 -6.83
CA GLY A 52 0.62 -1.24 -6.91
C GLY A 52 -0.34 -0.98 -5.76
N LEU A 53 0.18 -0.83 -4.53
CA LEU A 53 -0.60 -0.54 -3.33
C LEU A 53 -1.24 0.86 -3.37
N CYS A 54 -0.50 1.87 -3.85
CA CYS A 54 -1.02 3.21 -4.07
C CYS A 54 -2.14 3.25 -5.11
N ILE A 55 -2.08 2.40 -6.14
CA ILE A 55 -3.15 2.28 -7.14
C ILE A 55 -4.35 1.52 -6.56
N LEU A 56 -4.13 0.47 -5.77
CA LEU A 56 -5.22 -0.29 -5.14
C LEU A 56 -5.99 0.51 -4.10
N ALA A 57 -5.34 1.44 -3.38
CA ALA A 57 -5.98 2.25 -2.36
C ALA A 57 -7.24 3.03 -2.84
N PRO A 58 -7.21 3.80 -3.96
CA PRO A 58 -8.41 4.45 -4.48
C PRO A 58 -9.47 3.44 -4.98
N PHE A 59 -9.09 2.30 -5.55
CA PHE A 59 -10.05 1.25 -5.91
C PHE A 59 -10.77 0.70 -4.66
N PHE A 60 -10.03 0.50 -3.57
CA PHE A 60 -10.58 0.03 -2.31
C PHE A 60 -11.51 1.08 -1.68
N ALA A 61 -11.14 2.37 -1.74
CA ALA A 61 -12.00 3.47 -1.31
C ALA A 61 -13.29 3.55 -2.13
N LEU A 62 -13.22 3.38 -3.45
CA LEU A 62 -14.40 3.33 -4.32
C LEU A 62 -15.30 2.14 -3.98
N PHE A 63 -14.72 0.97 -3.69
CA PHE A 63 -15.48 -0.21 -3.28
C PHE A 63 -16.26 0.04 -1.98
N ILE A 64 -15.63 0.64 -0.97
CA ILE A 64 -16.28 1.02 0.29
C ILE A 64 -17.40 2.01 0.03
N TYR A 65 -17.17 3.02 -0.82
CA TYR A 65 -18.19 4.00 -1.21
C TYR A 65 -19.43 3.34 -1.80
N TYR A 66 -19.26 2.46 -2.78
CA TYR A 66 -20.38 1.72 -3.36
C TYR A 66 -21.10 0.85 -2.34
N LYS A 67 -20.38 0.22 -1.41
CA LYS A 67 -20.97 -0.63 -0.36
C LYS A 67 -21.67 0.12 0.77
N MET A 68 -21.29 1.37 1.01
CA MET A 68 -21.96 2.23 1.99
C MET A 68 -23.22 2.88 1.44
N ASN A 69 -23.25 3.14 0.12
CA ASN A 69 -24.31 3.92 -0.53
C ASN A 69 -25.31 3.06 -1.34
N ALA A 70 -25.13 1.74 -1.39
CA ALA A 70 -26.02 0.76 -2.03
C ALA A 70 -26.57 -0.24 -1.01
#